data_AF-A0A645APV7-F1
#
_entry.id   AF-A0A645APV7-F1
#
_cell.length_a   1.000
_cell.length_b   1.000
_cell.length_c   1.000
_cell.angle_alpha   90.00
_cell.angle_beta   90.00
_cell.angle_gamma   90.00
#
_symmetry.space_group_name_H-M   'P 1'
#
loop_
_entity.id
_entity.type
_entity.pdbx_description
1 polymer ?
#
loop_
_entity_poly.entity_id
_entity_poly.type
_entity_poly.pdbx_seq_one_letter_code
_entity_poly.pdbx_strand_id
1 'polypeptide(L)'
;MAIASSIDILKMKRKDYKEVFIINIQELTNADSMGVLRTYSSLKGIDLSRDDYRYFKDCLSGYPPQIIYCVDLAEQEGIDYVKDNSYLISNMPEQISSQILLKCEEMIDKKLLYDFLAVVAKIGEVPMTLVNKICKTNKKYSDVLRVLRKFSVCYHVGAGIEYLKTNSFIQDYIERLRLIIPEDISAVLDAEINTFNKIIDTDEEFIQYDTAEIKYILKENLKRNNNVSSSLLYSTIFLHTVIELYNNNEYSRAIEIINETKRIGKFELFDDAIKDRMQYYLCQCLSRNHSPEFESQVEYFRERSKYIEYNFLKGFYFIGEIEVRMSARKPVSKTSLVKVLVTIWQNANS
;
A
#
# COMPACT_ATOMS: atom_id res chain seq x y z
N MET A 1 7.12 32.06 19.00
CA MET A 1 7.67 31.60 17.71
C MET A 1 7.52 30.09 17.68
N ALA A 2 6.62 29.56 16.86
CA ALA A 2 6.43 28.12 16.71
C ALA A 2 7.32 27.64 15.56
N ILE A 3 8.15 26.63 15.82
CA ILE A 3 8.99 26.00 14.79
C ILE A 3 8.38 24.63 14.53
N ALA A 4 7.82 24.43 13.34
CA ALA A 4 7.40 23.11 12.90
C ALA A 4 8.65 22.32 12.48
N SER A 5 8.92 21.22 13.17
CA SER A 5 10.07 20.36 12.93
C SER A 5 9.68 18.91 13.17
N SER A 6 10.16 18.00 12.32
CA SER A 6 10.04 16.55 12.49
C SER A 6 11.03 16.00 13.53
N ILE A 7 11.87 16.85 14.12
CA ILE A 7 12.84 16.50 15.15
C ILE A 7 12.21 16.74 16.52
N ASP A 8 11.94 15.64 17.24
CA ASP A 8 11.54 15.67 18.63
C ASP A 8 12.77 15.94 19.53
N ILE A 9 12.94 17.21 19.90
CA ILE A 9 14.06 17.67 20.73
C ILE A 9 13.90 17.19 22.19
N LEU A 10 12.67 16.87 22.62
CA LEU A 10 12.37 16.42 23.98
C LEU A 10 12.71 14.93 24.17
N LYS A 11 12.56 14.09 23.14
CA LYS A 11 13.04 12.69 23.17
C LYS A 11 14.55 12.56 23.47
N MET A 12 15.33 13.61 23.22
CA MET A 12 16.78 13.62 23.47
C MET A 12 17.19 14.27 24.81
N LYS A 13 16.25 14.73 25.67
CA LYS A 13 16.58 15.47 26.90
C LYS A 13 15.88 14.94 28.16
N ARG A 14 16.62 14.88 29.27
CA ARG A 14 16.12 14.62 30.64
C ARG A 14 15.46 15.84 31.32
N LYS A 15 15.29 16.97 30.63
CA LYS A 15 14.75 18.23 31.21
C LYS A 15 13.61 18.78 30.37
N ASP A 16 12.44 18.90 30.99
CA ASP A 16 11.27 19.60 30.44
C ASP A 16 11.48 21.11 30.47
N TYR A 17 11.25 21.77 29.34
CA TYR A 17 11.19 23.23 29.23
C TYR A 17 9.71 23.62 29.09
N LYS A 18 9.18 24.40 30.04
CA LYS A 18 7.75 24.74 30.10
C LYS A 18 7.25 25.52 28.87
N GLU A 19 8.17 26.17 28.17
CA GLU A 19 7.90 27.03 27.02
C GLU A 19 7.98 26.28 25.68
N VAL A 20 8.37 25.00 25.69
CA VAL A 20 8.50 24.16 24.49
C VAL A 20 7.53 22.99 24.59
N PHE A 21 6.52 22.98 23.74
CA PHE A 21 5.60 21.86 23.60
C PHE A 21 5.71 21.27 22.19
N ILE A 22 5.50 19.96 22.09
CA ILE A 22 5.55 19.23 20.84
C ILE A 22 4.15 18.66 20.59
N ILE A 23 3.61 18.94 19.41
CA ILE A 23 2.38 18.33 18.94
C ILE A 23 2.74 17.46 17.75
N ASN A 24 2.45 16.17 17.85
CA ASN A 24 2.61 15.27 16.74
C ASN A 24 1.37 15.43 15.84
N ILE A 25 1.56 15.99 14.65
CA ILE A 25 0.47 16.20 13.69
C ILE A 25 0.29 14.90 12.93
N GLN A 26 -0.79 14.19 13.20
CA GLN A 26 -1.20 13.03 12.42
C GLN A 26 -1.94 13.47 11.15
N GLU A 27 -2.04 12.58 10.17
CA GLU A 27 -2.93 12.76 9.02
C GLU A 27 -4.37 12.89 9.49
N LEU A 28 -5.15 13.70 8.77
CA LEU A 28 -6.55 13.89 9.08
C LEU A 28 -7.32 12.61 8.77
N THR A 29 -8.18 12.17 9.70
CA THR A 29 -9.13 11.11 9.38
C THR A 29 -10.10 11.58 8.30
N ASN A 30 -10.85 10.67 7.68
CA ASN A 30 -11.90 11.06 6.73
C ASN A 30 -12.92 12.02 7.36
N ALA A 31 -13.24 11.85 8.65
CA ALA A 31 -14.14 12.75 9.36
C ALA A 31 -13.53 14.15 9.52
N ASP A 32 -12.26 14.22 9.94
CA ASP A 32 -11.54 15.49 10.12
C ASP A 32 -11.34 16.21 8.78
N SER A 33 -11.04 15.47 7.72
CA SER A 33 -10.87 15.98 6.36
C SER A 33 -12.14 16.65 5.85
N MET A 34 -13.29 16.02 6.07
CA MET A 34 -14.59 16.63 5.74
C MET A 34 -14.90 17.84 6.62
N GLY A 35 -14.51 17.81 7.89
CA GLY A 35 -14.60 18.95 8.79
C GLY A 35 -13.80 20.16 8.31
N VAL A 36 -12.56 19.93 7.86
CA VAL A 36 -11.68 20.96 7.30
C VAL A 36 -12.26 21.49 5.99
N LEU A 37 -12.68 20.60 5.07
CA LEU A 37 -13.30 20.98 3.80
C LEU A 37 -14.50 21.89 4.04
N ARG A 38 -15.42 21.49 4.95
CA ARG A 38 -16.60 22.28 5.28
C ARG A 38 -16.24 23.64 5.88
N THR A 39 -15.31 23.66 6.83
CA THR A 39 -14.93 24.90 7.54
C THR A 39 -14.25 25.88 6.60
N TYR A 40 -13.31 25.40 5.78
CA TYR A 40 -12.56 26.24 4.87
C TYR A 40 -13.41 26.73 3.69
N SER A 41 -14.28 25.88 3.14
CA SER A 41 -15.23 26.28 2.09
C SER A 41 -16.18 27.38 2.59
N SER A 42 -16.70 27.23 3.80
CA SER A 42 -17.55 28.26 4.43
C SER A 42 -16.80 29.59 4.61
N LEU A 43 -15.52 29.55 4.99
CA LEU A 43 -14.67 30.75 5.13
C LEU A 43 -14.42 31.44 3.79
N LYS A 44 -14.34 30.68 2.70
CA LYS A 44 -14.20 31.20 1.32
C LYS A 44 -15.55 31.54 0.65
N GLY A 45 -16.66 31.39 1.37
CA GLY A 45 -17.99 31.67 0.83
C GLY A 45 -18.46 30.66 -0.22
N ILE A 46 -17.89 29.46 -0.26
CA ILE A 46 -18.29 28.37 -1.16
C ILE A 46 -19.34 27.52 -0.45
N ASP A 47 -20.53 27.44 -1.04
CA ASP A 47 -21.61 26.59 -0.56
C ASP A 47 -21.52 25.20 -1.21
N LEU A 48 -21.06 24.22 -0.44
CA LEU A 48 -20.98 22.82 -0.87
C LEU A 48 -22.26 22.07 -0.46
N SER A 49 -22.89 21.42 -1.42
CA SER A 49 -24.01 20.52 -1.20
C SER A 49 -23.59 19.19 -0.57
N ARG A 50 -24.56 18.42 -0.08
CA ARG A 50 -24.31 17.09 0.50
C ARG A 50 -23.67 16.11 -0.49
N ASP A 51 -24.00 16.24 -1.78
CA ASP A 51 -23.45 15.37 -2.82
C ASP A 51 -22.02 15.78 -3.18
N ASP A 52 -21.66 17.06 -3.05
CA ASP A 52 -20.28 17.53 -3.21
C ASP A 52 -19.37 16.93 -2.15
N TYR A 53 -19.81 16.93 -0.88
CA TYR A 53 -19.06 16.28 0.19
C TYR A 53 -18.87 14.78 -0.05
N ARG A 54 -19.90 14.09 -0.56
CA ARG A 54 -19.80 12.66 -0.90
C ARG A 54 -18.79 12.43 -2.02
N TYR A 55 -18.83 13.26 -3.05
CA TYR A 55 -17.90 13.18 -4.17
C TYR A 55 -16.45 13.40 -3.71
N PHE A 56 -16.18 14.50 -2.99
CA PHE A 56 -14.83 14.84 -2.58
C PHE A 56 -14.26 13.94 -1.48
N LYS A 57 -15.12 13.27 -0.70
CA LYS A 57 -14.68 12.28 0.29
C LYS A 57 -13.83 11.17 -0.35
N ASP A 58 -14.17 10.74 -1.56
CA ASP A 58 -13.46 9.67 -2.25
C ASP A 58 -12.26 10.19 -3.07
N CYS A 59 -12.14 11.52 -3.22
CA CYS A 59 -11.06 12.18 -3.97
C CYS A 59 -9.92 12.68 -3.07
N LEU A 60 -10.20 12.95 -1.79
CA LEU A 60 -9.25 13.54 -0.85
C LEU A 60 -8.55 12.46 0.00
N SER A 61 -7.23 12.57 0.14
CA SER A 61 -6.39 11.62 0.88
C SER A 61 -6.24 11.96 2.37
N GLY A 62 -6.86 13.04 2.84
CA GLY A 62 -6.68 13.59 4.18
C GLY A 62 -5.42 14.45 4.36
N TYR A 63 -4.73 14.77 3.27
CA TYR A 63 -3.65 15.75 3.26
C TYR A 63 -4.22 17.18 3.32
N PRO A 64 -3.99 17.96 4.39
CA PRO A 64 -4.63 19.28 4.54
C PRO A 64 -4.38 20.24 3.36
N PRO A 65 -3.16 20.35 2.79
CA PRO A 65 -2.92 21.18 1.61
C PRO A 65 -3.71 20.76 0.37
N GLN A 66 -4.03 19.47 0.21
CA GLN A 66 -4.90 19.00 -0.87
C GLN A 66 -6.33 19.51 -0.71
N ILE A 67 -6.83 19.53 0.53
CA ILE A 67 -8.16 20.06 0.86
C ILE A 67 -8.19 21.57 0.59
N ILE A 68 -7.16 22.30 1.02
CA ILE A 68 -7.02 23.74 0.77
C ILE A 68 -7.00 24.02 -0.73
N TYR A 69 -6.18 23.31 -1.49
CA TYR A 69 -6.10 23.45 -2.94
C TYR A 69 -7.44 23.16 -3.63
N CYS A 70 -8.19 22.15 -3.17
CA CYS A 70 -9.53 21.85 -3.68
C CYS A 70 -10.49 23.04 -3.51
N VAL A 71 -10.49 23.67 -2.33
CA VAL A 71 -11.35 24.82 -2.04
C VAL A 71 -10.90 26.06 -2.82
N ASP A 72 -9.59 26.32 -2.87
CA ASP A 72 -9.04 27.47 -3.62
C ASP A 72 -9.34 27.34 -5.13
N LEU A 73 -9.27 26.12 -5.69
CA LEU A 73 -9.64 25.90 -7.09
C LEU A 73 -11.15 26.07 -7.31
N ALA A 74 -11.98 25.64 -6.36
CA ALA A 74 -13.43 25.84 -6.42
C ALA A 74 -13.81 27.32 -6.29
N GLU A 75 -13.05 28.11 -5.53
CA GLU A 75 -13.21 29.57 -5.44
C GLU A 75 -12.93 30.25 -6.78
N GLN A 76 -11.92 29.76 -7.50
CA GLN A 76 -11.45 30.37 -8.76
C GLN A 76 -12.29 29.95 -9.97
N GLU A 77 -12.62 28.67 -10.10
CA GLU A 77 -13.19 28.08 -11.32
C GLU A 77 -14.60 27.50 -11.11
N GLY A 78 -15.07 27.41 -9.86
CA GLY A 78 -16.36 26.82 -9.50
C GLY A 78 -16.32 25.31 -9.22
N ILE A 79 -17.30 24.82 -8.44
CA ILE A 79 -17.34 23.43 -7.95
C ILE A 79 -17.45 22.41 -9.10
N ASP A 80 -18.27 22.71 -10.11
CA ASP A 80 -18.49 21.78 -11.24
C ASP A 80 -17.21 21.57 -12.04
N TYR A 81 -16.42 22.63 -12.27
CA TYR A 81 -15.10 22.51 -12.89
C TYR A 81 -14.16 21.61 -12.09
N VAL A 82 -14.14 21.75 -10.76
CA VAL A 82 -13.29 20.93 -9.89
C VAL A 82 -13.69 19.46 -9.94
N LYS A 83 -14.98 19.15 -10.06
CA LYS A 83 -15.45 17.76 -10.24
C LYS A 83 -15.03 17.19 -11.59
N ASP A 84 -15.21 17.96 -12.66
CA ASP A 84 -14.81 17.55 -14.01
C ASP A 84 -13.29 17.36 -14.13
N ASN A 85 -12.53 18.11 -13.32
CA ASN A 85 -11.07 18.07 -13.27
C ASN A 85 -10.53 17.55 -11.93
N SER A 86 -11.23 16.61 -11.30
CA SER A 86 -10.87 16.08 -9.97
C SER A 86 -9.49 15.44 -9.93
N TYR A 87 -8.96 15.02 -11.08
CA TYR A 87 -7.59 14.54 -11.23
C TYR A 87 -6.53 15.56 -10.78
N LEU A 88 -6.81 16.87 -10.87
CA LEU A 88 -5.91 17.92 -10.39
C LEU A 88 -5.73 17.84 -8.87
N ILE A 89 -6.81 17.49 -8.16
CA ILE A 89 -6.80 17.32 -6.72
C ILE A 89 -6.18 15.97 -6.36
N SER A 90 -6.61 14.88 -7.01
CA SER A 90 -6.15 13.53 -6.68
C SER A 90 -4.65 13.34 -6.96
N ASN A 91 -4.10 14.01 -7.97
CA ASN A 91 -2.70 13.83 -8.38
C ASN A 91 -1.72 14.76 -7.64
N MET A 92 -2.22 15.74 -6.86
CA MET A 92 -1.37 16.67 -6.11
C MET A 92 -0.37 15.96 -5.17
N PRO A 93 -0.75 14.94 -4.37
CA PRO A 93 0.20 14.24 -3.50
C PRO A 93 1.36 13.58 -4.28
N GLU A 94 1.05 13.03 -5.47
CA GLU A 94 2.05 12.43 -6.35
C GLU A 94 3.03 13.46 -6.91
N GLN A 95 2.52 14.61 -7.37
CA GLN A 95 3.36 15.70 -7.87
C GLN A 95 4.30 16.24 -6.79
N ILE A 96 3.79 16.42 -5.56
CA ILE A 96 4.60 16.87 -4.42
C ILE A 96 5.67 15.83 -4.09
N SER A 97 5.30 14.55 -4.03
CA SER A 97 6.24 13.46 -3.73
C SER A 97 7.36 13.41 -4.76
N SER A 98 7.02 13.49 -6.06
CA SER A 98 7.98 13.55 -7.15
C SER A 98 8.93 14.74 -7.02
N GLN A 99 8.43 15.95 -6.72
CA GLN A 99 9.27 17.14 -6.51
C GLN A 99 10.21 17.01 -5.31
N ILE A 100 9.75 16.40 -4.21
CA ILE A 100 10.60 16.15 -3.04
C ILE A 100 11.72 15.17 -3.40
N LEU A 101 11.42 14.10 -4.13
CA LEU A 101 12.45 13.14 -4.55
C LEU A 101 13.44 13.76 -5.55
N LEU A 102 12.99 14.62 -6.46
CA LEU A 102 13.90 15.37 -7.35
C LEU A 102 14.91 16.21 -6.56
N LYS A 103 14.48 16.91 -5.50
CA LYS A 103 15.40 17.64 -4.62
C LYS A 103 16.37 16.72 -3.87
N CYS A 104 15.97 15.48 -3.60
CA CYS A 104 16.86 14.48 -3.04
C CYS A 104 17.91 14.04 -4.07
N GLU A 105 17.50 13.79 -5.32
CA GLU A 105 18.38 13.42 -6.44
C GLU A 105 19.46 14.49 -6.73
N GLU A 106 19.19 15.76 -6.45
CA GLU A 106 20.20 16.84 -6.57
C GLU A 106 21.31 16.74 -5.52
N MET A 107 21.07 16.05 -4.40
CA MET A 107 21.99 15.98 -3.25
C MET A 107 22.73 14.65 -3.12
N ILE A 108 22.23 13.58 -3.73
CA ILE A 108 22.81 12.24 -3.63
C ILE A 108 22.68 11.50 -4.95
N ASP A 109 23.51 10.48 -5.16
CA ASP A 109 23.42 9.63 -6.34
C ASP A 109 22.01 9.04 -6.49
N LYS A 110 21.42 9.25 -7.65
CA LYS A 110 20.06 8.82 -7.98
C LYS A 110 19.88 7.31 -7.78
N LYS A 111 20.85 6.50 -8.21
CA LYS A 111 20.74 5.05 -8.08
C LYS A 111 20.69 4.65 -6.60
N LEU A 112 21.61 5.16 -5.79
CA LEU A 112 21.64 4.88 -4.34
C LEU A 112 20.37 5.34 -3.61
N LEU A 113 19.78 6.45 -4.03
CA LEU A 113 18.51 6.94 -3.50
C LEU A 113 17.40 5.91 -3.71
N TYR A 114 17.17 5.50 -4.96
CA TYR A 114 16.09 4.56 -5.29
C TYR A 114 16.36 3.14 -4.79
N ASP A 115 17.62 2.71 -4.75
CA ASP A 115 18.04 1.45 -4.14
C ASP A 115 17.62 1.38 -2.66
N PHE A 116 17.85 2.46 -1.90
CA PHE A 116 17.44 2.53 -0.49
C PHE A 116 15.93 2.64 -0.34
N LEU A 117 15.28 3.48 -1.16
CA LEU A 117 13.82 3.64 -1.14
C LEU A 117 13.07 2.34 -1.48
N ALA A 118 13.63 1.48 -2.33
CA ALA A 118 13.05 0.17 -2.64
C ALA A 118 12.85 -0.68 -1.38
N VAL A 119 13.82 -0.62 -0.45
CA VAL A 119 13.78 -1.37 0.81
C VAL A 119 12.73 -0.80 1.75
N VAL A 120 12.76 0.52 1.94
CA VAL A 120 11.80 1.18 2.84
C VAL A 120 10.38 1.02 2.31
N ALA A 121 10.20 1.08 0.99
CA ALA A 121 8.91 0.81 0.35
C ALA A 121 8.44 -0.63 0.59
N LYS A 122 9.31 -1.62 0.39
CA LYS A 122 8.93 -3.03 0.51
C LYS A 122 8.57 -3.45 1.95
N ILE A 123 9.29 -2.90 2.93
CA ILE A 123 9.13 -3.28 4.34
C ILE A 123 8.10 -2.38 5.04
N GLY A 124 7.98 -1.11 4.64
CA GLY A 124 7.08 -0.10 5.21
C GLY A 124 7.63 0.51 6.50
N GLU A 125 7.72 -0.28 7.56
CA GLU A 125 8.32 0.12 8.85
C GLU A 125 9.62 -0.66 9.04
N VAL A 126 10.75 0.00 8.76
CA VAL A 126 12.07 -0.65 8.76
C VAL A 126 12.72 -0.52 10.14
N PRO A 127 13.05 -1.62 10.81
CA PRO A 127 13.81 -1.60 12.05
C PRO A 127 15.18 -0.93 11.87
N MET A 128 15.58 -0.11 12.84
CA MET A 128 16.85 0.61 12.77
C MET A 128 18.06 -0.31 12.84
N THR A 129 17.94 -1.48 13.48
CA THR A 129 18.89 -2.60 13.43
C THR A 129 19.21 -2.97 11.98
N LEU A 130 18.19 -3.15 11.16
CA LEU A 130 18.31 -3.50 9.74
C LEU A 130 18.84 -2.35 8.90
N VAL A 131 18.33 -1.13 9.11
CA VAL A 131 18.86 0.08 8.45
C VAL A 131 20.36 0.23 8.71
N ASN A 132 20.81 0.00 9.94
CA ASN A 132 22.22 0.07 10.30
C ASN A 132 23.06 -1.02 9.61
N LYS A 133 22.53 -2.25 9.45
CA LYS A 133 23.19 -3.32 8.69
C LYS A 133 23.34 -2.93 7.20
N ILE A 134 22.31 -2.34 6.60
CA ILE A 134 22.37 -1.83 5.20
C ILE A 134 23.42 -0.74 5.07
N CYS A 135 23.42 0.26 5.96
CA CYS A 135 24.40 1.34 5.97
C CYS A 135 25.85 0.87 6.19
N LYS A 136 26.07 -0.25 6.88
CA LYS A 136 27.40 -0.87 7.04
C LYS A 136 27.91 -1.50 5.75
N THR A 137 27.02 -2.04 4.92
CA THR A 137 27.36 -2.69 3.64
C THR A 137 27.90 -1.66 2.65
N ASN A 138 27.27 -0.48 2.58
CA ASN A 138 27.76 0.65 1.81
C ASN A 138 27.52 1.95 2.58
N LYS A 139 28.61 2.59 3.03
CA LYS A 139 28.56 3.82 3.84
C LYS A 139 27.77 4.94 3.15
N LYS A 140 27.68 4.96 1.82
CA LYS A 140 26.92 5.97 1.08
C LYS A 140 25.41 5.91 1.36
N TYR A 141 24.87 4.77 1.78
CA TYR A 141 23.46 4.71 2.23
C TYR A 141 23.20 5.52 3.51
N SER A 142 24.24 5.81 4.31
CA SER A 142 24.11 6.71 5.46
C SER A 142 23.86 8.15 5.01
N ASP A 143 24.46 8.57 3.90
CA ASP A 143 24.19 9.87 3.28
C ASP A 143 22.79 9.92 2.68
N VAL A 144 22.34 8.84 2.02
CA VAL A 144 20.97 8.71 1.53
C VAL A 144 19.97 8.88 2.67
N LEU A 145 20.12 8.12 3.77
CA LEU A 145 19.25 8.21 4.95
C LEU A 145 19.22 9.64 5.52
N ARG A 146 20.37 10.32 5.58
CA ARG A 146 20.46 11.71 6.04
C ARG A 146 19.68 12.66 5.13
N VAL A 147 19.78 12.52 3.81
CA VAL A 147 19.05 13.33 2.83
C VAL A 147 17.55 13.08 2.93
N LEU A 148 17.12 11.81 2.95
CA LEU A 148 15.72 11.43 3.09
C LEU A 148 15.09 12.02 4.36
N ARG A 149 15.82 11.98 5.48
CA ARG A 149 15.37 12.61 6.73
C ARG A 149 15.33 14.13 6.65
N LYS A 150 16.30 14.77 6.00
CA LYS A 150 16.34 16.22 5.82
C LYS A 150 15.09 16.73 5.10
N PHE A 151 14.61 16.00 4.10
CA PHE A 151 13.41 16.34 3.35
C PHE A 151 12.11 15.72 3.92
N SER A 152 12.16 15.13 5.13
CA SER A 152 11.04 14.45 5.77
C SER A 152 10.40 13.35 4.91
N VAL A 153 11.17 12.74 4.00
CA VAL A 153 10.74 11.55 3.26
C VAL A 153 10.61 10.37 4.21
N CYS A 154 11.61 10.20 5.08
CA CYS A 154 11.59 9.21 6.14
C CYS A 154 11.75 9.88 7.50
N TYR A 155 11.15 9.29 8.53
CA TYR A 155 11.22 9.75 9.91
C TYR A 155 11.30 8.57 10.88
N HIS A 156 11.76 8.84 12.09
CA HIS A 156 11.91 7.81 13.11
C HIS A 156 10.64 7.65 13.94
N VAL A 157 10.32 6.40 14.28
CA VAL A 157 9.18 6.01 15.10
C VAL A 157 9.67 5.21 16.31
N GLY A 158 8.93 5.29 17.42
CA GLY A 158 9.29 4.69 18.71
C GLY A 158 9.96 5.69 19.66
N ALA A 159 9.90 5.39 20.96
CA ALA A 159 10.56 6.19 22.00
C ALA A 159 12.08 6.09 21.88
N GLY A 160 12.58 4.90 21.52
CA GLY A 160 14.00 4.60 21.35
C GLY A 160 14.55 4.79 19.94
N ILE A 161 13.82 5.40 18.99
CA ILE A 161 14.23 5.48 17.58
C ILE A 161 14.40 4.07 17.00
N GLU A 162 13.36 3.25 17.17
CA GLU A 162 13.39 1.82 16.88
C GLU A 162 13.16 1.57 15.39
N TYR A 163 12.33 2.39 14.74
CA TYR A 163 11.92 2.19 13.36
C TYR A 163 12.16 3.42 12.51
N LEU A 164 12.35 3.19 11.21
CA LEU A 164 12.31 4.16 10.14
C LEU A 164 11.02 3.95 9.35
N LYS A 165 10.23 5.01 9.20
CA LYS A 165 8.97 5.01 8.45
C LYS A 165 9.03 6.06 7.35
N THR A 166 8.45 5.76 6.19
CA THR A 166 8.27 6.74 5.11
C THR A 166 6.99 7.55 5.35
N ASN A 167 6.99 8.81 4.92
CA ASN A 167 5.74 9.57 4.76
C ASN A 167 4.77 8.80 3.84
N SER A 168 3.49 8.70 4.22
CA SER A 168 2.47 7.91 3.52
C SER A 168 2.30 8.28 2.04
N PHE A 169 2.22 9.58 1.72
CA PHE A 169 2.04 10.03 0.33
C PHE A 169 3.25 9.68 -0.54
N ILE A 170 4.45 9.77 0.04
CA ILE A 170 5.69 9.43 -0.65
C ILE A 170 5.85 7.91 -0.75
N GLN A 171 5.43 7.17 0.27
CA GLN A 171 5.39 5.71 0.28
C GLN A 171 4.52 5.19 -0.88
N ASP A 172 3.27 5.67 -0.99
CA ASP A 172 2.35 5.30 -2.07
C ASP A 172 2.96 5.59 -3.45
N TYR A 173 3.61 6.74 -3.59
CA TYR A 173 4.31 7.10 -4.83
C TYR A 173 5.45 6.13 -5.15
N ILE A 174 6.30 5.80 -4.17
CA ILE A 174 7.44 4.89 -4.37
C ILE A 174 6.98 3.46 -4.66
N GLU A 175 5.94 2.98 -3.98
CA GLU A 175 5.37 1.65 -4.23
C GLU A 175 4.88 1.50 -5.69
N ARG A 176 4.30 2.56 -6.26
CA ARG A 176 3.90 2.59 -7.68
C ARG A 176 5.07 2.50 -8.65
N LEU A 177 6.28 2.88 -8.24
CA LEU A 177 7.48 2.77 -9.08
C LEU A 177 7.98 1.33 -9.23
N ARG A 178 7.48 0.38 -8.43
CA ARG A 178 7.85 -1.05 -8.47
C ARG A 178 9.37 -1.27 -8.48
N LEU A 179 10.05 -0.54 -7.58
CA LEU A 179 11.50 -0.60 -7.47
C LEU A 179 11.96 -2.01 -7.06
N ILE A 180 13.10 -2.42 -7.61
CA ILE A 180 13.73 -3.70 -7.31
C ILE A 180 14.83 -3.45 -6.27
N ILE A 181 14.84 -4.24 -5.21
CA ILE A 181 15.89 -4.17 -4.19
C ILE A 181 17.20 -4.66 -4.81
N PRO A 182 18.31 -3.90 -4.71
CA PRO A 182 19.59 -4.32 -5.27
C PRO A 182 20.21 -5.50 -4.50
N GLU A 183 21.11 -6.21 -5.16
CA GLU A 183 21.69 -7.47 -4.65
C GLU A 183 22.48 -7.29 -3.35
N ASP A 184 23.19 -6.17 -3.18
CA ASP A 184 23.95 -5.85 -1.97
C ASP A 184 23.03 -5.74 -0.74
N ILE A 185 21.85 -5.14 -0.90
CA ILE A 185 20.86 -5.06 0.17
C ILE A 185 20.08 -6.38 0.31
N SER A 186 19.73 -7.03 -0.81
CA SER A 186 19.07 -8.34 -0.78
C SER A 186 19.89 -9.35 0.03
N ALA A 187 21.20 -9.38 -0.15
CA ALA A 187 22.09 -10.26 0.61
C ALA A 187 22.01 -10.02 2.14
N VAL A 188 21.86 -8.77 2.57
CA VAL A 188 21.66 -8.43 4.00
C VAL A 188 20.32 -8.96 4.50
N LEU A 189 19.25 -8.77 3.71
CA LEU A 189 17.91 -9.25 4.05
C LEU A 189 17.87 -10.78 4.11
N ASP A 190 18.52 -11.45 3.16
CA ASP A 190 18.61 -12.90 3.07
C ASP A 190 19.41 -13.49 4.23
N ALA A 191 20.52 -12.85 4.60
CA ALA A 191 21.30 -13.22 5.78
C ALA A 191 20.46 -13.12 7.06
N GLU A 192 19.61 -12.09 7.16
CA GLU A 192 18.73 -11.89 8.32
C GLU A 192 17.65 -12.97 8.41
N ILE A 193 16.98 -13.27 7.28
CA ILE A 193 15.98 -14.34 7.19
C ILE A 193 16.61 -15.69 7.56
N ASN A 194 17.80 -15.98 7.05
CA ASN A 194 18.50 -17.23 7.34
C ASN A 194 18.96 -17.33 8.80
N THR A 195 19.34 -16.21 9.42
CA THR A 195 19.69 -16.17 10.84
C THR A 195 18.46 -16.47 11.69
N PHE A 196 17.35 -15.77 11.41
CA PHE A 196 16.08 -15.99 12.08
C PHE A 196 15.59 -17.44 11.96
N ASN A 197 15.64 -18.02 10.75
CA ASN A 197 15.19 -19.39 10.52
C ASN A 197 16.00 -20.44 11.28
N LYS A 198 17.26 -20.15 11.67
CA LYS A 198 18.08 -21.08 12.49
C LYS A 198 17.72 -21.03 13.96
N ILE A 199 17.29 -19.86 14.43
CA ILE A 199 17.06 -19.62 15.86
C ILE A 199 15.60 -19.82 16.28
N ILE A 200 14.67 -19.81 15.32
CA ILE A 200 13.23 -19.89 15.55
C ILE A 200 12.81 -21.16 16.31
N ASP A 201 13.58 -22.24 16.13
CA ASP A 201 13.32 -23.54 16.78
C ASP A 201 14.05 -23.68 18.13
N THR A 202 14.91 -22.73 18.51
CA THR A 202 15.74 -22.79 19.72
C THR A 202 15.26 -21.92 20.89
N ASP A 203 14.15 -21.17 20.71
CA ASP A 203 13.45 -20.30 21.69
C ASP A 203 14.28 -19.21 22.43
N GLU A 204 15.57 -19.40 22.70
CA GLU A 204 16.41 -18.54 23.55
C GLU A 204 16.81 -17.19 22.90
N GLU A 205 16.89 -17.12 21.56
CA GLU A 205 17.26 -15.89 20.83
C GLU A 205 16.06 -15.19 20.17
N PHE A 206 14.86 -15.79 20.19
CA PHE A 206 13.64 -15.23 19.57
C PHE A 206 13.24 -13.86 20.14
N ILE A 207 13.57 -13.60 21.41
CA ILE A 207 13.23 -12.37 22.14
C ILE A 207 13.89 -11.11 21.52
N GLN A 208 14.95 -11.28 20.72
CA GLN A 208 15.68 -10.14 20.14
C GLN A 208 14.99 -9.53 18.91
N TYR A 209 14.02 -10.24 18.31
CA TYR A 209 13.31 -9.78 17.13
C TYR A 209 12.03 -9.06 17.52
N ASP A 210 11.81 -7.89 16.93
CA ASP A 210 10.55 -7.17 17.11
C ASP A 210 9.43 -7.74 16.22
N THR A 211 8.19 -7.31 16.48
CA THR A 211 7.02 -7.83 15.76
C THR A 211 7.03 -7.46 14.26
N ALA A 212 7.59 -6.31 13.88
CA ALA A 212 7.67 -5.90 12.49
C ALA A 212 8.72 -6.72 11.71
N GLU A 213 9.88 -7.00 12.32
CA GLU A 213 10.91 -7.90 11.82
C GLU A 213 10.35 -9.31 11.60
N ILE A 214 9.72 -9.87 12.64
CA ILE A 214 9.10 -11.19 12.58
C ILE A 214 8.08 -11.23 11.45
N LYS A 215 7.18 -10.24 11.37
CA LYS A 215 6.18 -10.16 10.30
C LYS A 215 6.84 -10.12 8.92
N TYR A 216 7.89 -9.32 8.72
CA TYR A 216 8.61 -9.26 7.45
C TYR A 216 9.22 -10.62 7.08
N ILE A 217 9.96 -11.24 7.98
CA ILE A 217 10.66 -12.51 7.74
C ILE A 217 9.67 -13.64 7.44
N LEU A 218 8.57 -13.74 8.20
CA LEU A 218 7.54 -14.75 7.97
C LEU A 218 6.88 -14.59 6.59
N LYS A 219 6.57 -13.35 6.17
CA LYS A 219 6.03 -13.09 4.82
C LYS A 219 7.03 -13.52 3.73
N GLU A 220 8.30 -13.16 3.86
CA GLU A 220 9.32 -13.51 2.85
C GLU A 220 9.54 -15.03 2.75
N ASN A 221 9.56 -15.73 3.88
CA ASN A 221 9.63 -17.20 3.86
C ASN A 221 8.41 -17.84 3.18
N LEU A 222 7.20 -17.33 3.45
CA LEU A 222 5.99 -17.79 2.77
C LEU A 222 6.07 -17.57 1.26
N LYS A 223 6.58 -16.43 0.79
CA LYS A 223 6.77 -16.17 -0.64
C LYS A 223 7.74 -17.16 -1.28
N ARG A 224 8.84 -17.49 -0.60
CA ARG A 224 9.93 -18.37 -1.08
C ARG A 224 9.64 -19.87 -0.95
N ASN A 225 8.51 -20.24 -0.34
CA ASN A 225 8.19 -21.63 0.00
C ASN A 225 9.20 -22.26 0.98
N ASN A 226 9.79 -21.44 1.85
CA ASN A 226 10.64 -21.93 2.92
C ASN A 226 9.79 -22.52 4.04
N ASN A 227 10.30 -23.55 4.71
CA ASN A 227 9.61 -24.15 5.84
C ASN A 227 9.63 -23.17 7.03
N VAL A 228 8.44 -22.86 7.56
CA VAL A 228 8.28 -21.95 8.70
C VAL A 228 7.47 -22.65 9.76
N SER A 229 7.94 -22.56 11.02
CA SER A 229 7.21 -23.12 12.15
C SER A 229 5.77 -22.60 12.18
N SER A 230 4.82 -23.54 12.15
CA SER A 230 3.41 -23.23 11.96
C SER A 230 2.78 -22.46 13.13
N SER A 231 3.43 -22.41 14.30
CA SER A 231 2.96 -21.74 15.52
C SER A 231 2.98 -20.20 15.42
N LEU A 232 3.89 -19.63 14.62
CA LEU A 232 4.06 -18.17 14.50
C LEU A 232 3.27 -17.56 13.34
N LEU A 233 2.67 -18.40 12.49
CA LEU A 233 1.93 -17.97 11.32
C LEU A 233 0.46 -17.69 11.67
N TYR A 234 0.19 -16.45 12.05
CA TYR A 234 -1.17 -15.93 12.26
C TYR A 234 -1.91 -15.67 10.92
N SER A 235 -3.24 -15.70 10.97
CA SER A 235 -4.15 -15.48 9.83
C SER A 235 -3.86 -14.19 9.04
N THR A 236 -3.50 -13.11 9.74
CA THR A 236 -3.16 -11.82 9.12
C THR A 236 -1.85 -11.85 8.34
N ILE A 237 -0.90 -12.73 8.66
CA ILE A 237 0.35 -12.88 7.90
C ILE A 237 0.05 -13.51 6.54
N PHE A 238 -0.78 -14.56 6.50
CA PHE A 238 -1.23 -15.16 5.25
C PHE A 238 -1.96 -14.15 4.37
N LEU A 239 -2.92 -13.43 4.94
CA LEU A 239 -3.69 -12.44 4.20
C LEU A 239 -2.79 -11.35 3.59
N HIS A 240 -1.92 -10.73 4.38
CA HIS A 240 -1.01 -9.70 3.86
C HIS A 240 -0.05 -10.26 2.80
N THR A 241 0.45 -11.50 2.96
CA THR A 241 1.32 -12.13 1.96
C THR A 241 0.59 -12.33 0.63
N VAL A 242 -0.66 -12.80 0.66
CA VAL A 242 -1.50 -12.98 -0.53
C VAL A 242 -1.76 -11.64 -1.23
N ILE A 243 -2.07 -10.59 -0.48
CA ILE A 243 -2.29 -9.24 -1.03
C ILE A 243 -1.02 -8.73 -1.73
N GLU A 244 0.14 -8.88 -1.09
CA GLU A 244 1.42 -8.45 -1.66
C GLU A 244 1.77 -9.21 -2.94
N LEU A 245 1.55 -10.54 -2.97
CA LEU A 245 1.76 -11.35 -4.17
C LEU A 245 0.82 -10.95 -5.31
N TYR A 246 -0.46 -10.69 -5.00
CA TYR A 246 -1.42 -10.20 -5.99
C TYR A 246 -0.98 -8.86 -6.59
N ASN A 247 -0.56 -7.91 -5.75
CA ASN A 247 -0.10 -6.60 -6.20
C ASN A 247 1.19 -6.67 -7.04
N ASN A 248 2.07 -7.64 -6.79
CA ASN A 248 3.27 -7.90 -7.59
C ASN A 248 3.00 -8.71 -8.87
N ASN A 249 1.75 -9.12 -9.12
CA ASN A 249 1.34 -10.01 -10.21
C ASN A 249 1.89 -11.45 -10.10
N GLU A 250 2.22 -11.90 -8.90
CA GLU A 250 2.68 -13.25 -8.58
C GLU A 250 1.49 -14.17 -8.24
N TYR A 251 0.49 -14.21 -9.14
CA TYR A 251 -0.81 -14.84 -8.88
C TYR A 251 -0.72 -16.33 -8.58
N SER A 252 0.15 -17.06 -9.27
CA SER A 252 0.33 -18.51 -9.07
C SER A 252 0.77 -18.83 -7.64
N ARG A 253 1.73 -18.07 -7.10
CA ARG A 253 2.21 -18.26 -5.72
C ARG A 253 1.13 -17.91 -4.70
N ALA A 254 0.35 -16.87 -4.95
CA ALA A 254 -0.79 -16.52 -4.09
C ALA A 254 -1.83 -17.66 -4.04
N ILE A 255 -2.16 -18.26 -5.20
CA ILE A 255 -3.08 -19.40 -5.29
C ILE A 255 -2.52 -20.60 -4.51
N GLU A 256 -1.24 -20.94 -4.68
CA GLU A 256 -0.58 -22.03 -3.96
C GLU A 256 -0.70 -21.86 -2.44
N ILE A 257 -0.34 -20.69 -1.91
CA ILE A 257 -0.39 -20.43 -0.46
C ILE A 257 -1.81 -20.62 0.08
N ILE A 258 -2.82 -20.10 -0.61
CA ILE A 258 -4.22 -20.22 -0.16
C ILE A 258 -4.67 -21.69 -0.19
N ASN A 259 -4.35 -22.40 -1.27
CA ASN A 259 -4.72 -23.82 -1.42
C ASN A 259 -4.01 -24.71 -0.38
N GLU A 260 -2.74 -24.46 -0.09
CA GLU A 260 -2.00 -25.16 0.97
C GLU A 260 -2.60 -24.87 2.35
N THR A 261 -2.97 -23.61 2.60
CA THR A 261 -3.60 -23.21 3.87
C THR A 261 -4.96 -23.89 4.06
N LYS A 262 -5.73 -24.05 2.98
CA LYS A 262 -6.99 -24.83 2.98
C LYS A 262 -6.72 -26.32 3.21
N ARG A 263 -5.74 -26.90 2.50
CA ARG A 263 -5.38 -28.32 2.60
C ARG A 263 -4.96 -28.73 4.01
N ILE A 264 -4.21 -27.86 4.71
CA ILE A 264 -3.74 -28.11 6.08
C ILE A 264 -4.86 -27.85 7.12
N GLY A 265 -6.03 -27.34 6.69
CA GLY A 265 -7.17 -27.05 7.57
C GLY A 265 -7.03 -25.76 8.37
N LYS A 266 -5.91 -25.02 8.22
CA LYS A 266 -5.70 -23.73 8.90
C LYS A 266 -6.71 -22.67 8.46
N PHE A 267 -7.13 -22.70 7.20
CA PHE A 267 -8.11 -21.75 6.67
C PHE A 267 -9.41 -21.76 7.48
N GLU A 268 -9.85 -22.93 7.95
CA GLU A 268 -11.09 -23.05 8.73
C GLU A 268 -10.99 -22.45 10.14
N LEU A 269 -9.78 -22.27 10.66
CA LEU A 269 -9.53 -21.64 11.96
C LEU A 269 -9.51 -20.11 11.90
N PHE A 270 -9.53 -19.52 10.70
CA PHE A 270 -9.49 -18.06 10.56
C PHE A 270 -10.87 -17.42 10.80
N ASP A 271 -10.86 -16.17 11.22
CA ASP A 271 -12.08 -15.36 11.33
C ASP A 271 -12.73 -15.18 9.95
N ASP A 272 -14.06 -15.10 9.91
CA ASP A 272 -14.82 -15.00 8.65
C ASP A 272 -14.38 -13.81 7.79
N ALA A 273 -14.06 -12.66 8.40
CA ALA A 273 -13.56 -11.50 7.66
C ALA A 273 -12.25 -11.80 6.90
N ILE A 274 -11.36 -12.60 7.49
CA ILE A 274 -10.09 -13.00 6.86
C ILE A 274 -10.35 -14.06 5.79
N LYS A 275 -11.21 -15.05 6.09
CA LYS A 275 -11.63 -16.07 5.11
C LYS A 275 -12.20 -15.43 3.85
N ASP A 276 -13.13 -14.50 4.01
CA ASP A 276 -13.78 -13.79 2.91
C ASP A 276 -12.77 -12.99 2.09
N ARG A 277 -11.84 -12.29 2.75
CA ARG A 277 -10.83 -11.51 2.06
C ARG A 277 -9.83 -12.39 1.32
N MET A 278 -9.37 -13.48 1.93
CA MET A 278 -8.49 -14.45 1.27
C MET A 278 -9.18 -15.12 0.08
N GLN A 279 -10.44 -15.51 0.21
CA GLN A 279 -11.22 -16.09 -0.89
C GLN A 279 -11.43 -15.08 -2.02
N TYR A 280 -11.61 -13.80 -1.68
CA TYR A 280 -11.78 -12.73 -2.67
C TYR A 280 -10.51 -12.54 -3.51
N TYR A 281 -9.34 -12.55 -2.86
CA TYR A 281 -8.06 -12.51 -3.58
C TYR A 281 -7.77 -13.80 -4.35
N LEU A 282 -8.17 -14.96 -3.83
CA LEU A 282 -8.08 -16.23 -4.59
C LEU A 282 -8.84 -16.11 -5.92
N CYS A 283 -10.09 -15.64 -5.88
CA CYS A 283 -10.91 -15.47 -7.07
C CYS A 283 -10.30 -14.45 -8.05
N GLN A 284 -9.75 -13.34 -7.57
CA GLN A 284 -9.04 -12.39 -8.43
C GLN A 284 -7.78 -13.00 -9.06
N CYS A 285 -6.98 -13.76 -8.32
CA CYS A 285 -5.80 -14.44 -8.85
C CYS A 285 -6.18 -15.48 -9.91
N LEU A 286 -7.18 -16.31 -9.63
CA LEU A 286 -7.71 -17.30 -10.57
C LEU A 286 -8.26 -16.64 -11.82
N SER A 287 -8.91 -15.48 -11.66
CA SER A 287 -9.43 -14.71 -12.77
C SER A 287 -8.33 -14.16 -13.66
N ARG A 288 -7.24 -13.63 -13.09
CA ARG A 288 -6.07 -13.15 -13.86
C ARG A 288 -5.34 -14.28 -14.56
N ASN A 289 -5.35 -15.48 -13.98
CA ASN A 289 -4.78 -16.68 -14.58
C ASN A 289 -5.74 -17.41 -15.53
N HIS A 290 -6.97 -16.93 -15.72
CA HIS A 290 -8.03 -17.60 -16.50
C HIS A 290 -8.26 -19.06 -16.09
N SER A 291 -8.10 -19.37 -14.79
CA SER A 291 -8.25 -20.73 -14.29
C SER A 291 -9.71 -21.15 -14.30
N PRO A 292 -10.05 -22.36 -14.78
CA PRO A 292 -11.42 -22.88 -14.73
C PRO A 292 -11.90 -23.11 -13.29
N GLU A 293 -10.98 -23.20 -12.32
CA GLU A 293 -11.32 -23.31 -10.90
C GLU A 293 -12.04 -22.06 -10.36
N PHE A 294 -11.96 -20.93 -11.07
CA PHE A 294 -12.66 -19.70 -10.69
C PHE A 294 -14.16 -19.94 -10.45
N GLU A 295 -14.80 -20.70 -11.34
CA GLU A 295 -16.24 -20.96 -11.32
C GLU A 295 -16.70 -21.68 -10.05
N SER A 296 -15.88 -22.61 -9.53
CA SER A 296 -16.21 -23.29 -8.27
C SER A 296 -15.88 -22.43 -7.06
N GLN A 297 -14.80 -21.65 -7.11
CA GLN A 297 -14.35 -20.84 -5.99
C GLN A 297 -15.23 -19.61 -5.72
N VAL A 298 -15.86 -19.05 -6.74
CA VAL A 298 -16.70 -17.85 -6.61
C VAL A 298 -18.06 -18.14 -5.96
N GLU A 299 -18.58 -19.37 -6.07
CA GLU A 299 -19.85 -19.78 -5.45
C GLU A 299 -19.82 -19.65 -3.92
N TYR A 300 -18.65 -19.68 -3.29
CA TYR A 300 -18.47 -19.34 -1.85
C TYR A 300 -19.20 -18.05 -1.46
N PHE A 301 -19.12 -17.01 -2.29
CA PHE A 301 -19.77 -15.73 -2.00
C PHE A 301 -21.28 -15.80 -2.15
N ARG A 302 -21.77 -16.57 -3.13
CA ARG A 302 -23.20 -16.78 -3.34
C ARG A 302 -23.82 -17.55 -2.18
N GLU A 303 -23.19 -18.64 -1.75
CA GLU A 303 -23.63 -19.47 -0.62
C GLU A 303 -23.71 -18.66 0.69
N ARG A 304 -22.81 -17.69 0.87
CA ARG A 304 -22.79 -16.76 2.02
C ARG A 304 -23.65 -15.50 1.81
N SER A 305 -24.51 -15.46 0.78
CA SER A 305 -25.37 -14.31 0.45
C SER A 305 -24.63 -12.99 0.17
N LYS A 306 -23.38 -13.06 -0.28
CA LYS A 306 -22.52 -11.93 -0.67
C LYS A 306 -22.58 -11.68 -2.17
N TYR A 307 -23.76 -11.29 -2.63
CA TYR A 307 -24.06 -11.13 -4.06
C TYR A 307 -23.28 -10.01 -4.74
N ILE A 308 -22.88 -8.97 -4.01
CA ILE A 308 -22.13 -7.85 -4.58
C ILE A 308 -20.73 -8.33 -5.01
N GLU A 309 -20.01 -8.98 -4.11
CA GLU A 309 -18.69 -9.54 -4.37
C GLU A 309 -18.77 -10.64 -5.44
N TYR A 310 -19.79 -11.50 -5.38
CA TYR A 310 -20.03 -12.52 -6.39
C TYR A 310 -20.17 -11.93 -7.80
N ASN A 311 -21.07 -10.96 -7.97
CA ASN A 311 -21.33 -10.32 -9.27
C ASN A 311 -20.12 -9.54 -9.76
N PHE A 312 -19.43 -8.83 -8.86
CA PHE A 312 -18.20 -8.11 -9.20
C PHE A 312 -17.11 -9.07 -9.72
N LEU A 313 -16.83 -10.16 -8.99
CA LEU A 313 -15.80 -11.13 -9.38
C LEU A 313 -16.14 -11.82 -10.69
N LYS A 314 -17.42 -12.20 -10.91
CA LYS A 314 -17.90 -12.74 -12.18
C LYS A 314 -17.68 -11.77 -13.33
N GLY A 315 -18.07 -10.51 -13.16
CA GLY A 315 -17.84 -9.47 -14.15
C GLY A 315 -16.35 -9.28 -14.45
N PHE A 316 -15.52 -9.27 -13.42
CA PHE A 316 -14.07 -9.16 -13.54
C PHE A 316 -13.46 -10.32 -14.34
N TYR A 317 -13.92 -11.56 -14.11
CA TYR A 317 -13.51 -12.73 -14.87
C TYR A 317 -13.85 -12.64 -16.35
N PHE A 318 -15.09 -12.28 -16.68
CA PHE A 318 -15.54 -12.17 -18.06
C PHE A 318 -14.82 -11.05 -18.84
N ILE A 319 -14.55 -9.91 -18.20
CA ILE A 319 -13.76 -8.83 -18.83
C ILE A 319 -12.37 -9.36 -19.23
N GLY A 320 -11.72 -10.09 -18.32
CA GLY A 320 -10.43 -10.71 -18.61
C GLY A 320 -10.50 -11.70 -19.78
N GLU A 321 -11.53 -12.55 -19.86
CA GLU A 321 -11.68 -13.47 -21.00
C GLU A 321 -11.84 -12.72 -22.34
N ILE A 322 -12.56 -11.60 -22.34
CA ILE A 322 -12.72 -10.77 -23.54
C ILE A 322 -11.36 -10.20 -23.97
N GLU A 323 -10.56 -9.68 -23.05
CA GLU A 323 -9.22 -9.14 -23.34
C GLU A 323 -8.28 -10.21 -23.95
N VAL A 324 -8.30 -11.44 -23.41
CA VAL A 324 -7.52 -12.56 -23.96
C VAL A 324 -8.01 -12.96 -25.36
N ARG A 325 -9.33 -13.04 -25.55
CA ARG A 325 -9.90 -13.37 -26.87
C ARG A 325 -9.64 -12.27 -27.91
N MET A 326 -9.56 -11.01 -27.49
CA MET A 326 -9.23 -9.88 -28.35
C MET A 326 -7.74 -9.83 -28.69
N SER A 327 -6.84 -10.11 -27.74
CA SER A 327 -5.40 -10.17 -28.00
C SER A 327 -5.00 -11.38 -28.85
N ALA A 328 -5.75 -12.48 -28.78
CA ALA A 328 -5.58 -13.66 -29.64
C ALA A 328 -6.11 -13.49 -31.08
N ARG A 329 -6.89 -12.43 -31.37
CA ARG A 329 -7.42 -12.13 -32.71
C ARG A 329 -6.59 -11.01 -33.36
N LYS A 330 -6.00 -11.26 -34.53
CA LYS A 330 -5.44 -10.20 -35.41
C LYS A 330 -6.46 -9.05 -35.57
N PRO A 331 -6.02 -7.79 -35.73
CA PRO A 331 -6.88 -6.63 -35.54
C PRO A 331 -8.10 -6.68 -36.46
N VAL A 332 -9.26 -6.89 -35.86
CA VAL A 332 -10.56 -6.78 -36.55
C VAL A 332 -11.03 -5.33 -36.42
N SER A 333 -11.49 -4.74 -37.52
CA SER A 333 -11.86 -3.33 -37.59
C SER A 333 -12.92 -2.94 -36.55
N LYS A 334 -12.81 -1.69 -36.05
CA LYS A 334 -13.65 -1.05 -35.01
C LYS A 334 -15.17 -1.24 -35.22
N THR A 335 -15.61 -1.51 -36.44
CA THR A 335 -17.01 -1.74 -36.82
C THR A 335 -17.62 -3.00 -36.18
N SER A 336 -16.79 -3.97 -35.77
CA SER A 336 -17.27 -5.22 -35.15
C SER A 336 -17.54 -5.10 -33.65
N LEU A 337 -16.91 -4.13 -32.97
CA LEU A 337 -17.06 -3.90 -31.53
C LEU A 337 -18.43 -3.34 -31.16
N VAL A 338 -18.99 -2.46 -32.00
CA VAL A 338 -20.31 -1.87 -31.79
C VAL A 338 -21.41 -2.94 -31.86
N LYS A 339 -21.28 -3.92 -32.76
CA LYS A 339 -22.26 -5.00 -32.89
C LYS A 339 -22.28 -5.94 -31.68
N VAL A 340 -21.13 -6.24 -31.08
CA VAL A 340 -21.05 -7.13 -29.91
C VAL A 340 -21.64 -6.45 -28.67
N LEU A 341 -21.32 -5.17 -28.43
CA LEU A 341 -21.86 -4.43 -27.29
C LEU A 341 -23.38 -4.22 -27.40
N VAL A 342 -23.91 -3.98 -28.60
CA VAL A 342 -25.36 -3.87 -28.84
C VAL A 342 -26.07 -5.19 -28.59
N THR A 343 -25.46 -6.32 -28.95
CA THR A 343 -26.06 -7.65 -28.74
C THR A 343 -26.09 -8.03 -27.25
N ILE A 344 -25.05 -7.66 -26.48
CA ILE A 344 -25.01 -7.91 -25.04
C ILE A 344 -26.05 -7.05 -24.30
N TRP A 345 -26.22 -5.78 -24.70
CA TRP A 345 -27.22 -4.91 -24.10
C TRP A 345 -28.66 -5.33 -24.41
N GLN A 346 -28.92 -5.89 -25.59
CA GLN A 346 -30.23 -6.43 -25.95
C GLN A 346 -30.59 -7.70 -25.18
N ASN A 347 -29.62 -8.59 -24.92
CA ASN A 347 -29.87 -9.82 -24.17
C ASN A 347 -29.94 -9.62 -22.65
N ALA A 348 -29.43 -8.50 -22.12
CA ALA A 348 -29.54 -8.17 -20.70
C ALA A 348 -30.90 -7.54 -20.32
N ASN A 349 -31.69 -7.12 -21.32
CA ASN A 349 -32.98 -6.45 -21.16
C ASN A 349 -34.17 -7.28 -21.67
N SER A 350 -33.96 -8.58 -21.89
CA SER A 350 -34.97 -9.59 -22.23
C SER A 350 -34.95 -10.68 -21.17
#